data_AF-C1FRJ1-F1
#
_entry.id   AF-C1FRJ1-F1
#
_cell.length_a   1.000
_cell.length_b   1.000
_cell.length_c   1.000
_cell.angle_alpha   90.00
_cell.angle_beta   90.00
_cell.angle_gamma   90.00
#
_symmetry.space_group_name_H-M   'P 1'
#
loop_
_entity.id
_entity.type
_entity.pdbx_description
1 polymer ?
#
loop_
_entity_poly.entity_id
_entity_poly.type
_entity_poly.pdbx_seq_one_letter_code
_entity_poly.pdbx_strand_id
1 'polypeptide(L)'
;MTAVQQSLSSFGMLMIQGLINTFGTTVMAAFAACSKIDEFANRPLQDLSNAFSTYVAQNKGAGNIERIRQGFYVILKVIALISFVISIVVFIFAPNLISIFVKKESIDIIQVGVGYLRIVCIFYILLGCIVMFYGFFRGMGEVNISIILTVVSQGIRVALAYGLARTSMGFTGICWSIVIGWFLSNALGGFMYKKVMANSIQLYR
;
A
#
# COMPACT_ATOMS: atom_id res chain seq x y z
N MET A 1 1.58 -5.53 -19.18
CA MET A 1 2.29 -5.87 -17.91
C MET A 1 1.60 -5.31 -16.67
N THR A 2 1.12 -4.06 -16.68
CA THR A 2 0.23 -3.51 -15.63
C THR A 2 -1.01 -4.36 -15.38
N ALA A 3 -1.59 -4.96 -16.44
CA ALA A 3 -2.70 -5.91 -16.31
C ALA A 3 -2.38 -7.11 -15.41
N VAL A 4 -1.16 -7.67 -15.47
CA VAL A 4 -0.77 -8.82 -14.62
C VAL A 4 -0.65 -8.38 -13.15
N GLN A 5 0.00 -7.23 -12.90
CA GLN A 5 0.13 -6.67 -11.56
C GLN A 5 -1.25 -6.34 -10.94
N GLN A 6 -2.17 -5.81 -11.75
CA GLN A 6 -3.55 -5.54 -11.34
C GLN A 6 -4.34 -6.82 -11.10
N SER A 7 -4.29 -7.80 -12.00
CA SER A 7 -4.96 -9.10 -11.82
C SER A 7 -4.50 -9.80 -10.54
N LEU A 8 -3.20 -9.77 -10.24
CA LEU A 8 -2.66 -10.34 -9.02
C LEU A 8 -3.17 -9.62 -7.76
N SER A 9 -3.26 -8.29 -7.81
CA SER A 9 -3.79 -7.49 -6.72
C SER A 9 -5.29 -7.76 -6.50
N SER A 10 -6.06 -7.86 -7.58
CA SER A 10 -7.48 -8.22 -7.55
C SER A 10 -7.68 -9.63 -7.00
N PHE A 11 -6.86 -10.60 -7.40
CA PHE A 11 -6.92 -11.96 -6.89
C PHE A 11 -6.62 -12.02 -5.39
N GLY A 12 -5.58 -11.34 -4.93
CA GLY A 12 -5.27 -11.23 -3.50
C GLY A 12 -6.42 -10.61 -2.70
N MET A 13 -7.05 -9.56 -3.23
CA MET A 13 -8.22 -8.93 -2.61
C MET A 13 -9.42 -9.88 -2.53
N LEU A 14 -9.69 -10.67 -3.58
CA LEU A 14 -10.76 -11.67 -3.57
C LEU A 14 -10.56 -12.72 -2.48
N MET A 15 -9.33 -13.20 -2.29
CA MET A 15 -9.01 -14.16 -1.22
C MET A 15 -9.24 -13.56 0.17
N ILE A 16 -8.79 -12.32 0.40
CA ILE A 16 -9.03 -11.62 1.66
C ILE A 16 -10.52 -11.37 1.89
N GLN A 17 -11.26 -10.98 0.86
CA GLN A 17 -12.70 -10.79 0.95
C GLN A 17 -13.43 -12.09 1.29
N GLY A 18 -13.02 -13.21 0.68
CA GLY A 18 -13.55 -14.54 1.02
C GLY A 18 -13.36 -14.90 2.48
N LEU A 19 -12.20 -14.58 3.06
CA LEU A 19 -11.94 -14.75 4.49
C LEU A 19 -12.78 -13.81 5.35
N ILE A 20 -12.93 -12.54 4.95
CA ILE A 20 -13.73 -11.55 5.70
C ILE A 20 -15.22 -11.96 5.75
N ASN A 21 -15.71 -12.62 4.70
CA ASN A 21 -17.09 -13.12 4.66
C ASN A 21 -17.37 -14.18 5.74
N THR A 22 -16.35 -14.81 6.34
CA THR A 22 -16.55 -15.78 7.43
C THR A 22 -16.72 -15.13 8.81
N PHE A 23 -16.47 -13.82 8.93
CA PHE A 23 -16.56 -13.09 10.21
C PHE A 23 -17.93 -12.45 10.47
N GLY A 24 -18.92 -12.73 9.60
CA GLY A 24 -20.28 -12.22 9.73
C GLY A 24 -20.52 -10.85 9.10
N THR A 25 -21.80 -10.48 8.99
CA THR A 25 -22.26 -9.31 8.24
C THR A 25 -21.73 -7.98 8.79
N THR A 26 -21.53 -7.87 10.11
CA THR A 26 -20.96 -6.68 10.76
C THR A 26 -19.55 -6.39 10.27
N VAL A 27 -18.66 -7.40 10.27
CA VAL A 27 -17.26 -7.26 9.85
C VAL A 27 -17.17 -7.04 8.34
N MET A 28 -18.00 -7.73 7.56
CA MET A 28 -18.09 -7.53 6.11
C MET A 28 -18.45 -6.08 5.76
N ALA A 29 -19.50 -5.53 6.39
CA ALA A 29 -19.95 -4.16 6.14
C ALA A 29 -18.90 -3.13 6.60
N ALA A 30 -18.29 -3.35 7.76
CA ALA A 30 -17.23 -2.48 8.29
C ALA A 30 -16.04 -2.45 7.33
N PHE A 31 -15.56 -3.61 6.90
CA PHE A 31 -14.44 -3.69 5.97
C PHE A 31 -14.74 -3.07 4.61
N ALA A 32 -15.97 -3.22 4.09
CA ALA A 32 -16.38 -2.58 2.84
C ALA A 32 -16.35 -1.04 2.95
N ALA A 33 -16.80 -0.48 4.08
CA ALA A 33 -16.71 0.95 4.35
C ALA A 33 -15.25 1.42 4.49
N CYS A 34 -14.44 0.69 5.27
CA CYS A 34 -13.02 0.99 5.45
C CYS A 34 -12.23 0.92 4.14
N SER A 35 -12.50 -0.08 3.28
CA SER A 35 -11.83 -0.23 2.00
C SER A 35 -12.03 0.98 1.09
N LYS A 36 -13.23 1.58 1.10
CA LYS A 36 -13.48 2.83 0.35
C LYS A 36 -12.64 3.98 0.88
N ILE A 37 -12.51 4.11 2.20
CA ILE A 37 -11.69 5.15 2.83
C ILE A 37 -10.20 4.93 2.50
N ASP A 38 -9.71 3.70 2.59
CA ASP A 38 -8.35 3.33 2.21
C ASP A 38 -8.07 3.63 0.71
N GLU A 39 -9.04 3.38 -0.17
CA GLU A 39 -8.93 3.74 -1.58
C GLU A 39 -8.76 5.24 -1.78
N PHE A 40 -9.55 6.07 -1.09
CA PHE A 40 -9.39 7.53 -1.13
C PHE A 40 -8.02 7.97 -0.60
N ALA A 41 -7.57 7.39 0.51
CA ALA A 41 -6.24 7.66 1.07
C ALA A 41 -5.09 7.27 0.12
N ASN A 42 -5.29 6.22 -0.69
CA ASN A 42 -4.29 5.72 -1.63
C ASN A 42 -4.20 6.55 -2.93
N ARG A 43 -5.26 7.26 -3.34
CA ARG A 43 -5.27 8.00 -4.63
C ARG A 43 -4.10 8.97 -4.79
N PRO A 44 -3.80 9.88 -3.85
CA PRO A 44 -2.68 10.82 -4.00
C PRO A 44 -1.33 10.11 -4.11
N LEU A 45 -1.17 8.98 -3.41
CA LEU A 45 0.07 8.20 -3.42
C LEU A 45 0.28 7.53 -4.79
N GLN A 46 -0.79 7.05 -5.42
CA GLN A 46 -0.75 6.49 -6.77
C GLN A 46 -0.37 7.55 -7.81
N ASP A 47 -0.95 8.75 -7.72
CA ASP A 47 -0.62 9.86 -8.62
C ASP A 47 0.85 10.27 -8.50
N LEU A 48 1.35 10.39 -7.27
CA LEU A 48 2.77 10.66 -7.03
C LEU A 48 3.67 9.56 -7.62
N SER A 49 3.29 8.29 -7.47
CA SER A 49 4.04 7.16 -8.05
C SER A 49 4.08 7.20 -9.58
N ASN A 50 2.96 7.56 -10.21
CA ASN A 50 2.91 7.71 -11.67
C ASN A 50 3.75 8.89 -12.14
N ALA A 51 3.65 10.04 -11.46
CA ALA A 51 4.48 11.21 -11.75
C ALA A 51 5.98 10.89 -11.59
N PHE A 52 6.34 10.15 -10.54
CA PHE A 52 7.71 9.72 -10.30
C PHE A 52 8.21 8.74 -11.34
N SER A 53 7.38 7.79 -11.78
CA SER A 53 7.73 6.87 -12.86
C SER A 53 8.14 7.63 -14.12
N THR A 54 7.39 8.69 -14.48
CA THR A 54 7.73 9.56 -15.62
C THR A 54 9.03 10.33 -15.37
N TYR A 55 9.19 10.94 -14.18
CA TYR A 55 10.41 11.65 -13.81
C TYR A 55 11.65 10.76 -13.91
N VAL A 56 11.57 9.53 -13.38
CA VAL A 56 12.65 8.54 -13.42
C VAL A 56 12.96 8.14 -14.86
N ALA A 57 11.94 7.84 -15.67
CA ALA A 57 12.12 7.44 -17.07
C ALA A 57 12.80 8.54 -17.92
N GLN A 58 12.37 9.80 -17.75
CA GLN A 58 12.97 10.93 -18.45
C GLN A 58 14.44 11.15 -18.06
N ASN A 59 14.74 11.13 -16.75
CA ASN A 59 16.12 11.30 -16.28
C ASN A 59 17.01 10.12 -16.67
N LYS A 60 16.49 8.89 -16.68
CA LYS A 60 17.21 7.71 -17.17
C LYS A 60 17.52 7.83 -18.65
N GLY A 61 16.54 8.24 -19.47
CA GLY A 61 16.72 8.47 -20.91
C GLY A 61 17.77 9.54 -21.21
N ALA A 62 17.91 10.54 -20.34
CA ALA A 62 18.93 11.58 -20.42
C ALA A 62 20.28 11.22 -19.75
N GLY A 63 20.45 10.01 -19.20
CA GLY A 63 21.65 9.58 -18.48
C GLY A 63 21.86 10.26 -17.11
N ASN A 64 20.88 11.02 -16.61
CA ASN A 64 20.98 11.81 -15.38
C ASN A 64 20.65 10.99 -14.13
N ILE A 65 21.42 9.93 -13.86
CA ILE A 65 21.17 9.01 -12.73
C ILE A 65 21.25 9.72 -11.36
N GLU A 66 22.10 10.74 -11.22
CA GLU A 66 22.18 11.54 -10.00
C GLU A 66 20.89 12.31 -9.69
N ARG A 67 20.20 12.81 -10.73
CA ARG A 67 18.89 13.44 -10.55
C ARG A 67 17.84 12.44 -10.09
N ILE A 68 17.88 11.20 -10.58
CA ILE A 68 17.01 10.12 -10.09
C ILE A 68 17.22 9.91 -8.59
N ARG A 69 18.48 9.84 -8.14
CA ARG A 69 18.83 9.67 -6.73
C ARG A 69 18.32 10.83 -5.86
N GLN A 70 18.50 12.07 -6.31
CA GLN A 70 18.00 13.25 -5.60
C GLN A 70 16.48 13.26 -5.54
N GLY A 71 15.81 13.00 -6.67
CA GLY A 71 14.36 12.92 -6.77
C GLY A 71 13.77 11.86 -5.86
N PHE A 72 14.45 10.72 -5.68
CA PHE A 72 14.04 9.66 -4.75
C PHE A 72 13.92 10.17 -3.29
N TYR A 73 14.89 10.95 -2.81
CA TYR A 73 14.80 11.52 -1.46
C TYR A 73 13.73 12.61 -1.34
N VAL A 74 13.53 13.40 -2.40
CA VAL A 74 12.48 14.43 -2.42
C VAL A 74 11.10 13.76 -2.36
N ILE A 75 10.84 12.77 -3.21
CA ILE A 75 9.53 12.12 -3.22
C ILE A 75 9.25 11.34 -1.93
N LEU A 76 10.26 10.74 -1.31
CA LEU A 76 10.10 10.10 -0.01
C LEU A 76 9.62 11.09 1.06
N LYS A 77 10.15 12.32 1.07
CA LYS A 77 9.69 13.38 1.99
C LYS A 77 8.26 13.81 1.70
N VAL A 78 7.91 13.97 0.41
CA VAL A 78 6.55 14.34 -0.01
C VAL A 78 5.54 13.25 0.41
N ILE A 79 5.89 11.98 0.18
CA ILE A 79 5.07 10.84 0.59
C ILE A 79 4.92 10.79 2.11
N ALA A 80 6.02 10.95 2.85
CA ALA A 80 5.95 10.97 4.30
C ALA A 80 5.01 12.07 4.82
N LEU A 81 5.09 13.27 4.24
CA LEU A 81 4.22 14.40 4.59
C LEU A 81 2.74 14.11 4.27
N ILE A 82 2.44 13.66 3.04
CA ILE A 82 1.07 13.37 2.63
C ILE A 82 0.50 12.21 3.43
N SER A 83 1.23 11.10 3.57
CA SER A 83 0.80 9.98 4.39
C SER A 83 0.55 10.42 5.83
N PHE A 84 1.42 11.23 6.44
CA PHE A 84 1.23 11.73 7.80
C PHE A 84 -0.05 12.55 7.95
N VAL A 85 -0.30 13.49 7.03
CA VAL A 85 -1.53 14.31 7.03
C VAL A 85 -2.77 13.44 6.88
N ILE A 86 -2.77 12.49 5.92
CA ILE A 86 -3.88 11.56 5.70
C ILE A 86 -4.09 10.68 6.93
N SER A 87 -3.01 10.15 7.54
CA SER A 87 -3.07 9.34 8.75
C SER A 87 -3.74 10.10 9.89
N ILE A 88 -3.38 11.37 10.12
CA ILE A 88 -4.00 12.21 11.17
C ILE A 88 -5.50 12.37 10.90
N VAL A 89 -5.86 12.75 9.66
CA VAL A 89 -7.25 12.96 9.28
C VAL A 89 -8.06 11.68 9.46
N VAL A 90 -7.57 10.55 8.96
CA VAL A 90 -8.27 9.27 9.09
C VAL A 90 -8.35 8.81 10.55
N PHE A 91 -7.28 8.98 11.34
CA PHE A 91 -7.26 8.55 12.73
C PHE A 91 -8.26 9.33 13.60
N ILE A 92 -8.30 10.66 13.46
CA ILE A 92 -9.18 11.55 14.23
C ILE A 92 -10.62 11.37 13.77
N PHE A 93 -10.87 11.40 12.47
CA PHE A 93 -12.23 11.39 11.90
C PHE A 93 -12.76 9.99 11.55
N ALA A 94 -12.08 8.90 11.93
CA ALA A 94 -12.50 7.53 11.62
C ALA A 94 -14.00 7.25 11.83
N PRO A 95 -14.62 7.60 12.98
CA PRO A 95 -16.05 7.34 13.19
C PRO A 95 -16.94 8.09 12.19
N ASN A 96 -16.60 9.35 11.92
CA ASN A 96 -17.32 10.21 10.98
C ASN A 96 -17.17 9.70 9.55
N LEU A 97 -15.96 9.30 9.15
CA LEU A 97 -15.66 8.78 7.82
C LEU A 97 -16.42 7.48 7.54
N ILE A 98 -16.49 6.57 8.52
CA ILE A 98 -17.25 5.32 8.36
C ILE A 98 -18.75 5.59 8.26
N SER A 99 -19.26 6.55 9.03
CA SER A 99 -20.67 6.96 9.03
C SER A 99 -21.15 7.57 7.70
N ILE A 100 -20.24 7.87 6.76
CA ILE A 100 -20.60 8.27 5.39
C ILE A 100 -21.10 7.06 4.59
N PHE A 101 -20.60 5.86 4.89
CA PHE A 101 -20.85 4.64 4.12
C PHE A 101 -21.79 3.65 4.82
N VAL A 102 -22.06 3.87 6.11
CA VAL A 102 -22.92 2.99 6.93
C VAL A 102 -23.91 3.86 7.71
N LYS A 103 -25.12 3.34 7.96
CA LYS A 103 -26.12 4.00 8.82
C LYS A 103 -25.55 4.29 10.20
N LYS A 104 -25.86 5.47 10.75
CA LYS A 104 -25.37 5.91 12.07
C LYS A 104 -25.85 5.02 13.21
N GLU A 105 -27.00 4.34 13.06
CA GLU A 105 -27.50 3.41 14.08
C GLU A 105 -26.68 2.10 14.16
N SER A 106 -25.82 1.82 13.18
CA SER A 106 -25.02 0.59 13.14
C SER A 106 -23.74 0.71 13.97
N ILE A 107 -23.91 0.89 15.29
CA ILE A 107 -22.82 1.14 16.24
C ILE A 107 -21.72 0.06 16.16
N ASP A 108 -22.10 -1.21 16.10
CA ASP A 108 -21.14 -2.33 16.03
C ASP A 108 -20.27 -2.28 14.76
N ILE A 109 -20.87 -1.92 13.61
CA ILE A 109 -20.15 -1.78 12.34
C ILE A 109 -19.14 -0.62 12.43
N ILE A 110 -19.57 0.51 13.02
CA ILE A 110 -18.72 1.68 13.22
C ILE A 110 -17.54 1.34 14.14
N GLN A 111 -17.78 0.64 15.26
CA GLN A 111 -16.71 0.26 16.19
C GLN A 111 -15.67 -0.65 15.54
N VAL A 112 -16.10 -1.69 14.83
CA VAL A 112 -15.19 -2.60 14.09
C VAL A 112 -14.39 -1.82 13.05
N GLY A 113 -15.04 -0.96 12.27
CA GLY A 113 -14.38 -0.17 11.24
C GLY A 113 -13.37 0.82 11.83
N VAL A 114 -13.71 1.50 12.94
CA VAL A 114 -12.81 2.45 13.62
C VAL A 114 -11.57 1.73 14.11
N GLY A 115 -11.72 0.53 14.68
CA GLY A 115 -10.61 -0.32 15.09
C GLY A 115 -9.67 -0.63 13.92
N TYR A 116 -10.22 -1.05 12.78
CA TYR A 116 -9.46 -1.29 11.56
C TYR A 116 -8.70 -0.03 11.10
N LEU A 117 -9.40 1.10 10.92
CA LEU A 117 -8.81 2.31 10.35
C LEU A 117 -7.70 2.85 11.25
N ARG A 118 -7.89 2.86 12.57
CA ARG A 118 -6.89 3.36 13.51
C ARG A 118 -5.62 2.50 13.51
N ILE A 119 -5.72 1.20 13.26
CA ILE A 119 -4.54 0.34 13.10
C ILE A 119 -3.86 0.66 11.77
N VAL A 120 -4.59 0.60 10.66
CA VAL A 120 -4.01 0.63 9.31
C VAL A 120 -3.49 2.03 8.95
N CYS A 121 -4.20 3.10 9.32
CA CYS A 121 -3.86 4.45 8.90
C CYS A 121 -2.51 4.93 9.44
N ILE A 122 -2.08 4.48 10.63
CA ILE A 122 -0.76 4.79 11.18
C ILE A 122 0.37 4.32 10.25
N PHE A 123 0.11 3.27 9.46
CA PHE A 123 1.06 2.67 8.55
C PHE A 123 0.89 3.10 7.09
N TYR A 124 0.09 4.14 6.79
CA TYR A 124 -0.04 4.66 5.42
C TYR A 124 1.28 5.20 4.83
N ILE A 125 2.28 5.50 5.66
CA ILE A 125 3.63 5.78 5.17
C ILE A 125 4.25 4.56 4.48
N LEU A 126 4.01 3.34 4.99
CA LEU A 126 4.48 2.11 4.36
C LEU A 126 3.75 1.87 3.03
N LEU A 127 2.44 2.14 2.98
CA LEU A 127 1.67 2.11 1.73
C LEU A 127 2.26 3.09 0.70
N GLY A 128 2.53 4.33 1.10
CA GLY A 128 3.11 5.32 0.21
C GLY A 128 4.47 4.91 -0.34
N CYS A 129 5.36 4.39 0.52
CA CYS A 129 6.69 3.95 0.11
C CYS A 129 6.63 2.76 -0.88
N ILE A 130 5.76 1.77 -0.67
CA ILE A 130 5.65 0.63 -1.61
C ILE A 130 5.09 1.06 -2.97
N VAL A 131 4.10 1.96 -2.96
CA VAL A 131 3.52 2.53 -4.18
C VAL A 131 4.57 3.34 -4.95
N MET A 132 5.43 4.10 -4.25
CA MET A 132 6.56 4.77 -4.85
C MET A 132 7.58 3.81 -5.45
N PHE A 133 7.93 2.71 -4.77
CA PHE A 133 8.82 1.71 -5.33
C PHE A 133 8.28 1.13 -6.64
N TYR A 134 6.97 0.85 -6.73
CA TYR A 134 6.36 0.44 -8.01
C TYR A 134 6.58 1.48 -9.11
N GLY A 135 6.39 2.76 -8.82
CA GLY A 135 6.66 3.86 -9.76
C GLY A 135 8.12 3.94 -10.16
N PHE A 136 9.04 3.85 -9.20
CA PHE A 136 10.48 3.86 -9.43
C PHE A 136 10.92 2.73 -10.37
N PHE A 137 10.59 1.47 -10.05
CA PHE A 137 11.03 0.34 -10.86
C PHE A 137 10.40 0.34 -12.26
N ARG A 138 9.14 0.79 -12.40
CA ARG A 138 8.54 1.00 -13.72
C ARG A 138 9.28 2.09 -14.51
N GLY A 139 9.61 3.22 -13.90
CA GLY A 139 10.38 4.28 -14.54
C GLY A 139 11.80 3.86 -14.92
N MET A 140 12.42 2.99 -14.13
CA MET A 140 13.71 2.39 -14.44
C MET A 140 13.64 1.31 -15.53
N GLY A 141 12.45 0.90 -16.00
CA GLY A 141 12.27 -0.22 -16.93
C GLY A 141 12.39 -1.61 -16.28
N GLU A 142 12.55 -1.67 -14.97
CA GLU A 142 12.68 -2.90 -14.17
C GLU A 142 11.31 -3.44 -13.73
N VAL A 143 10.38 -3.59 -14.68
CA VAL A 143 8.97 -3.94 -14.40
C VAL A 143 8.84 -5.27 -13.65
N ASN A 144 9.75 -6.22 -13.89
CA ASN A 144 9.79 -7.50 -13.20
C ASN A 144 9.96 -7.33 -11.69
N ILE A 145 10.78 -6.36 -11.24
CA ILE A 145 10.95 -6.07 -9.81
C ILE A 145 9.64 -5.55 -9.20
N SER A 146 8.93 -4.66 -9.91
CA SER A 146 7.61 -4.18 -9.47
C SER A 146 6.59 -5.31 -9.31
N ILE A 147 6.59 -6.28 -10.23
CA ILE A 147 5.73 -7.47 -10.14
C ILE A 147 6.10 -8.32 -8.92
N ILE A 148 7.39 -8.61 -8.72
CA ILE A 148 7.88 -9.40 -7.56
C ILE A 148 7.46 -8.72 -6.25
N LEU A 149 7.65 -7.40 -6.13
CA LEU A 149 7.24 -6.65 -4.93
C LEU A 149 5.73 -6.74 -4.65
N THR A 150 4.92 -6.79 -5.72
CA THR A 150 3.46 -6.96 -5.61
C THR A 150 3.09 -8.37 -5.16
N VAL A 151 3.71 -9.40 -5.76
CA VAL A 151 3.55 -10.81 -5.36
C VAL A 151 3.91 -10.99 -3.89
N VAL A 152 5.05 -10.46 -3.47
CA VAL A 152 5.50 -10.54 -2.08
C VAL A 152 4.51 -9.83 -1.16
N SER A 153 4.04 -8.63 -1.51
CA SER A 153 3.13 -7.87 -0.64
C SER A 153 1.79 -8.58 -0.48
N GLN A 154 1.15 -8.95 -1.59
CA GLN A 154 -0.17 -9.57 -1.60
C GLN A 154 -0.12 -11.02 -1.12
N GLY A 155 0.91 -11.77 -1.51
CA GLY A 155 1.10 -13.16 -1.10
C GLY A 155 1.32 -13.28 0.41
N ILE A 156 2.20 -12.45 0.98
CA ILE A 156 2.41 -12.40 2.44
C ILE A 156 1.13 -11.98 3.15
N ARG A 157 0.45 -10.93 2.65
CA ARG A 157 -0.82 -10.48 3.23
C ARG A 157 -1.86 -11.59 3.28
N VAL A 158 -2.03 -12.36 2.20
CA VAL A 158 -2.97 -13.50 2.14
C VAL A 158 -2.53 -14.59 3.10
N ALA A 159 -1.26 -15.04 3.02
CA ALA A 159 -0.76 -16.12 3.87
C ALA A 159 -0.92 -15.79 5.37
N LEU A 160 -0.52 -14.57 5.77
CA LEU A 160 -0.64 -14.11 7.14
C LEU A 160 -2.09 -13.84 7.55
N ALA A 161 -2.96 -13.37 6.66
CA ALA A 161 -4.37 -13.19 6.98
C ALA A 161 -5.02 -14.52 7.37
N TYR A 162 -4.83 -15.57 6.56
CA TYR A 162 -5.38 -16.91 6.86
C TYR A 162 -4.71 -17.57 8.08
N GLY A 163 -3.44 -17.26 8.35
CA GLY A 163 -2.74 -17.74 9.55
C GLY A 163 -3.24 -17.05 10.82
N LEU A 164 -3.21 -15.71 10.84
CA LEU A 164 -3.55 -14.90 12.01
C LEU A 164 -5.05 -14.87 12.30
N ALA A 165 -5.91 -14.96 11.28
CA ALA A 165 -7.37 -15.00 11.47
C ALA A 165 -7.84 -16.23 12.26
N ARG A 166 -7.07 -17.32 12.27
CA ARG A 166 -7.36 -18.54 13.06
C ARG A 166 -6.87 -18.46 14.51
N THR A 167 -6.12 -17.42 14.86
CA THR A 167 -5.64 -17.20 16.22
C THR A 167 -6.64 -16.36 17.01
N SER A 168 -6.34 -16.09 18.29
CA SER A 168 -7.11 -15.17 19.13
C SER A 168 -7.21 -13.74 18.57
N MET A 169 -6.40 -13.38 17.57
CA MET A 169 -6.43 -12.06 16.93
C MET A 169 -7.64 -11.87 16.00
N GLY A 170 -8.25 -12.93 15.46
CA GLY A 170 -9.40 -12.84 14.57
C GLY A 170 -9.25 -11.81 13.45
N PHE A 171 -10.22 -10.90 13.32
CA PHE A 171 -10.21 -9.82 12.30
C PHE A 171 -9.02 -8.85 12.44
N THR A 172 -8.57 -8.58 13.66
CA THR A 172 -7.37 -7.76 13.90
C THR A 172 -6.11 -8.41 13.30
N GLY A 173 -6.07 -9.74 13.24
CA GLY A 173 -5.01 -10.49 12.54
C GLY A 173 -4.93 -10.15 11.04
N ILE A 174 -6.07 -9.90 10.40
CA ILE A 174 -6.13 -9.46 9.00
C ILE A 174 -5.58 -8.03 8.86
N CYS A 175 -5.84 -7.14 9.83
CA CYS A 175 -5.30 -5.79 9.83
C CYS A 175 -3.77 -5.81 9.86
N TRP A 176 -3.18 -6.63 10.75
CA TRP A 176 -1.74 -6.76 10.87
C TRP A 176 -1.09 -7.46 9.66
N SER A 177 -1.79 -8.38 8.99
CA SER A 177 -1.26 -9.00 7.78
C SER A 177 -1.01 -7.98 6.66
N ILE A 178 -1.86 -6.95 6.56
CA ILE A 178 -1.68 -5.82 5.62
C ILE A 178 -0.41 -5.04 5.96
N VAL A 179 -0.26 -4.65 7.24
CA VAL A 179 0.90 -3.86 7.71
C VAL A 179 2.20 -4.62 7.51
N ILE A 180 2.25 -5.90 7.88
CA ILE A 180 3.43 -6.75 7.71
C ILE A 180 3.76 -6.93 6.22
N GLY A 181 2.73 -7.12 5.37
CA GLY A 181 2.89 -7.21 3.93
C GLY A 181 3.49 -5.94 3.32
N TRP A 182 3.09 -4.76 3.78
CA TRP A 182 3.72 -3.50 3.37
C TRP A 182 5.15 -3.41 3.86
N PHE A 183 5.41 -3.72 5.13
CA PHE A 183 6.74 -3.63 5.72
C PHE A 183 7.76 -4.50 4.96
N LEU A 184 7.45 -5.78 4.75
CA LEU A 184 8.35 -6.72 4.07
C LEU A 184 8.58 -6.34 2.61
N SER A 185 7.55 -5.89 1.90
CA SER A 185 7.71 -5.39 0.53
C SER A 185 8.52 -4.09 0.47
N ASN A 186 8.40 -3.21 1.45
CA ASN A 186 9.25 -2.02 1.53
C ASN A 186 10.71 -2.37 1.79
N ALA A 187 10.98 -3.34 2.66
CA ALA A 187 12.34 -3.83 2.90
C ALA A 187 12.96 -4.40 1.62
N LEU A 188 12.21 -5.24 0.89
CA LEU A 188 12.64 -5.77 -0.40
C LEU A 188 12.82 -4.65 -1.45
N GLY A 189 11.91 -3.69 -1.50
CA GLY A 189 12.00 -2.54 -2.40
C GLY A 189 13.25 -1.69 -2.17
N GLY A 190 13.57 -1.41 -0.90
CA GLY A 190 14.78 -0.70 -0.51
C GLY A 190 16.06 -1.45 -0.86
N PHE A 191 16.07 -2.77 -0.70
CA PHE A 191 17.20 -3.62 -1.13
C PHE A 191 17.39 -3.58 -2.65
N MET A 192 16.31 -3.78 -3.41
CA MET A 192 16.35 -3.77 -4.87
C MET A 192 16.70 -2.39 -5.44
N TYR A 193 16.27 -1.31 -4.79
CA TYR A 193 16.64 0.06 -5.14
C TYR A 193 18.15 0.25 -5.12
N LYS A 194 18.83 -0.19 -4.04
CA LYS A 194 20.30 -0.09 -3.93
C LYS A 194 20.98 -0.83 -5.07
N LYS A 195 20.52 -2.04 -5.40
CA LYS A 195 21.08 -2.86 -6.48
C LYS A 195 20.89 -2.21 -7.86
N VAL A 196 19.68 -1.75 -8.17
CA VAL A 196 19.36 -1.10 -9.46
C VAL A 196 20.13 0.21 -9.64
N MET A 197 20.23 1.03 -8.59
CA MET A 197 20.98 2.28 -8.64
C MET A 197 22.49 2.05 -8.82
N ALA A 198 23.08 1.06 -8.12
CA ALA A 198 24.50 0.74 -8.27
C ALA A 198 24.83 0.31 -9.71
N ASN A 199 24.02 -0.58 -10.30
CA ASN A 199 24.18 -1.02 -11.68
C ASN A 199 24.03 0.14 -12.67
N SER A 200 23.07 1.04 -12.42
CA SER A 200 22.84 2.21 -13.28
C SER A 200 24.02 3.18 -13.23
N ILE A 201 24.59 3.45 -12.05
CA ILE A 201 25.76 4.34 -11.92
C ILE A 201 26.98 3.75 -12.64
N GLN A 202 27.15 2.43 -12.66
CA GLN A 202 28.24 1.78 -13.40
C GLN A 202 28.07 1.88 -14.92
N LEU A 203 26.84 1.82 -15.43
CA LEU A 203 26.55 1.84 -16.87
C LEU A 203 26.73 3.22 -17.52
N TYR A 204 26.56 4.30 -16.74
CA TYR A 204 26.64 5.69 -17.21
C TYR A 204 27.92 6.42 -16.75
N ARG A 205 28.92 5.68 -16.24
CA ARG A 205 30.29 6.16 -16.07
C ARG A 205 31.11 5.83 -17.30
#